data_AF-A0AAN0NFR3-F1
#
_entry.id   AF-A0AAN0NFR3-F1
#
_cell.length_a   1.000
_cell.length_b   1.000
_cell.length_c   1.000
_cell.angle_alpha   90.00
_cell.angle_beta   90.00
_cell.angle_gamma   90.00
#
_symmetry.space_group_name_H-M   'P 1'
#
loop_
_entity.id
_entity.type
_entity.pdbx_description
1 polymer ?
#
loop_
_entity_poly.entity_id
_entity_poly.type
_entity_poly.pdbx_seq_one_letter_code
_entity_poly.pdbx_strand_id
1 'polypeptide(L)'
;MEALKAAKALGITVSRDLNYRKKLWTQQEANDTMSTLMEYVDVLIANEEDAEKVFGIHADATNVDQGEIDHENYISVAKQLTERFNFKKVAITLRESITKKRQHLVNHALCRWYCIFHTTL
;
A
#
# COMPACT_ATOMS: atom_id res chain seq x y z
N MET A 1 -4.35 11.19 17.74
CA MET A 1 -4.87 12.18 16.76
C MET A 1 -4.26 13.57 16.90
N GLU A 2 -3.81 14.01 18.08
CA GLU A 2 -3.29 15.37 18.30
C GLU A 2 -2.12 15.74 17.39
N ALA A 3 -1.14 14.84 17.23
CA ALA A 3 0.02 15.06 16.37
C ALA A 3 -0.35 15.30 14.90
N LEU A 4 -1.31 14.56 14.36
CA LEU A 4 -1.78 14.70 12.97
C LEU A 4 -2.52 16.03 12.76
N LYS A 5 -3.36 16.42 13.72
CA LYS A 5 -4.05 17.71 13.69
C LYS A 5 -3.06 18.88 13.75
N ALA A 6 -2.05 18.80 14.61
CA ALA A 6 -1.01 19.81 14.72
C ALA A 6 -0.17 19.90 13.42
N ALA A 7 0.24 18.75 12.86
CA ALA A 7 0.98 18.72 11.60
C ALA A 7 0.18 19.38 10.47
N LYS A 8 -1.11 19.07 10.35
CA LYS A 8 -2.00 19.66 9.34
C LYS A 8 -2.18 21.17 9.54
N ALA A 9 -2.34 21.64 10.79
CA ALA A 9 -2.45 23.06 11.10
C ALA A 9 -1.16 23.85 10.76
N LEU A 10 0.00 23.20 10.84
CA LEU A 10 1.30 23.77 10.48
C LEU A 10 1.68 23.58 9.00
N GLY A 11 0.80 22.95 8.20
CA GLY A 11 1.09 22.65 6.79
C GLY A 11 2.24 21.64 6.58
N ILE A 12 2.55 20.83 7.60
CA ILE A 12 3.60 19.81 7.53
C ILE A 12 3.09 18.61 6.74
N THR A 13 3.91 18.13 5.80
CA THR A 13 3.59 16.93 5.01
C THR A 13 3.61 15.69 5.91
N VAL A 14 2.54 14.91 5.87
CA VAL A 14 2.42 13.66 6.65
C VAL A 14 2.47 12.46 5.71
N SER A 15 3.41 11.55 5.98
CA SER A 15 3.45 10.23 5.32
C SER A 15 3.00 9.12 6.26
N ARG A 16 2.32 8.09 5.74
CA ARG A 16 1.91 6.91 6.51
C ARG A 16 2.14 5.63 5.72
N ASP A 17 2.69 4.61 6.38
CA ASP A 17 2.83 3.25 5.83
C ASP A 17 1.78 2.29 6.40
N LEU A 18 0.79 1.88 5.57
CA LEU A 18 0.27 0.49 5.52
C LEU A 18 0.56 -0.41 6.72
N ASN A 19 1.61 -1.17 6.51
CA ASN A 19 2.19 -2.11 7.43
C ASN A 19 1.16 -2.88 8.30
N TYR A 20 0.13 -3.47 7.67
CA TYR A 20 -0.88 -4.20 8.42
C TYR A 20 -0.28 -5.46 9.07
N ARG A 21 -0.79 -5.80 10.26
CA ARG A 21 -0.29 -6.90 11.10
C ARG A 21 -1.45 -7.61 11.76
N LYS A 22 -1.86 -8.73 11.18
CA LYS A 22 -2.99 -9.55 11.66
C LYS A 22 -2.96 -9.98 13.13
N LYS A 23 -1.79 -9.95 13.78
CA LYS A 23 -1.63 -10.29 15.21
C LYS A 23 -1.92 -9.13 16.16
N LEU A 24 -1.93 -7.89 15.67
CA LEU A 24 -2.11 -6.69 16.48
C LEU A 24 -3.58 -6.24 16.53
N TRP A 25 -4.32 -6.49 15.46
CA TRP A 25 -5.69 -6.00 15.27
C TRP A 25 -6.39 -6.77 14.15
N THR A 26 -7.72 -6.81 14.25
CA THR A 26 -8.60 -7.30 13.21
C THR A 26 -8.59 -6.37 12.00
N GLN A 27 -9.08 -6.85 10.85
CA GLN A 27 -9.19 -6.01 9.64
C GLN A 27 -10.17 -4.86 9.86
N GLN A 28 -11.27 -5.09 10.58
CA GLN A 28 -12.26 -4.05 10.89
C GLN A 28 -11.65 -2.93 11.75
N GLU A 29 -10.96 -3.27 12.84
CA GLU A 29 -10.30 -2.28 13.70
C GLU A 29 -9.24 -1.47 12.94
N ALA A 30 -8.51 -2.15 12.04
CA ALA A 30 -7.55 -1.49 11.17
C ALA A 30 -8.24 -0.54 10.18
N ASN A 31 -9.34 -0.97 9.54
CA ASN A 31 -10.13 -0.13 8.64
C ASN A 31 -10.67 1.12 9.35
N ASP A 32 -11.33 0.94 10.49
CA ASP A 32 -11.98 2.03 11.24
C ASP A 32 -10.95 3.07 11.69
N THR A 33 -9.84 2.59 12.25
CA THR A 33 -8.75 3.45 12.70
C THR A 33 -8.09 4.15 11.53
N MET A 34 -7.71 3.39 10.49
CA MET A 34 -6.91 3.92 9.40
C MET A 34 -7.70 4.92 8.54
N SER A 35 -8.97 4.63 8.26
CA SER A 35 -9.84 5.53 7.49
C SER A 35 -9.92 6.93 8.11
N THR A 36 -9.97 7.00 9.44
CA THR A 36 -9.96 8.28 10.19
C THR A 36 -8.63 9.01 10.08
N LEU A 37 -7.51 8.28 10.04
CA LEU A 37 -6.18 8.87 9.94
C LEU A 37 -5.87 9.37 8.52
N MET A 38 -6.42 8.74 7.48
CA MET A 38 -6.12 9.07 6.09
C MET A 38 -6.49 10.52 5.71
N GLU A 39 -7.46 11.13 6.39
CA GLU A 39 -7.81 12.55 6.20
C GLU A 39 -6.65 13.52 6.47
N TYR A 40 -5.62 13.08 7.21
CA TYR A 40 -4.47 13.89 7.60
C TYR A 40 -3.20 13.49 6.85
N VAL A 41 -3.26 12.47 5.99
CA VAL A 41 -2.10 11.92 5.31
C VAL A 41 -2.01 12.50 3.90
N ASP A 42 -0.81 12.96 3.53
CA ASP A 42 -0.52 13.44 2.18
C ASP A 42 0.07 12.34 1.29
N VAL A 43 0.90 11.47 1.90
CA VAL A 43 1.65 10.43 1.20
C VAL A 43 1.37 9.07 1.84
N LEU A 44 0.74 8.18 1.09
CA LEU A 44 0.50 6.81 1.53
C LEU A 44 1.57 5.87 0.98
N ILE A 45 2.07 4.98 1.82
CA ILE A 45 2.89 3.83 1.44
C ILE A 45 2.08 2.57 1.77
N ALA A 46 1.92 1.67 0.81
CA ALA A 46 1.15 0.45 0.99
C ALA A 46 1.68 -0.68 0.10
N ASN A 47 1.13 -1.87 0.25
CA ASN A 47 1.17 -2.93 -0.76
C ASN A 47 -0.29 -3.29 -1.13
N GLU A 48 -0.46 -4.14 -2.14
CA GLU A 48 -1.78 -4.60 -2.59
C GLU A 48 -2.54 -5.34 -1.47
N GLU A 49 -1.88 -6.27 -0.77
CA GLU A 49 -2.47 -7.08 0.30
C GLU A 49 -3.00 -6.23 1.46
N ASP A 50 -2.29 -5.16 1.82
CA ASP A 50 -2.67 -4.24 2.88
C ASP A 50 -3.81 -3.32 2.42
N ALA A 51 -3.81 -2.88 1.15
CA ALA A 51 -4.90 -2.09 0.59
C ALA A 51 -6.21 -2.90 0.56
N GLU A 52 -6.13 -4.18 0.21
CA GLU A 52 -7.24 -5.13 0.31
C GLU A 52 -7.68 -5.29 1.76
N LYS A 53 -6.77 -5.68 2.66
CA LYS A 53 -7.14 -6.04 4.04
C LYS A 53 -7.62 -4.87 4.89
N VAL A 54 -7.07 -3.68 4.65
CA VAL A 54 -7.39 -2.51 5.45
C VAL A 54 -8.52 -1.71 4.81
N PHE A 55 -8.65 -1.66 3.48
CA PHE A 55 -9.64 -0.81 2.81
C PHE A 55 -10.62 -1.52 1.89
N GLY A 56 -10.44 -2.82 1.63
CA GLY A 56 -11.24 -3.57 0.66
C GLY A 56 -10.99 -3.12 -0.78
N ILE A 57 -9.82 -2.56 -1.07
CA ILE A 57 -9.45 -2.11 -2.41
C ILE A 57 -8.74 -3.27 -3.12
N HIS A 58 -9.28 -3.64 -4.27
CA HIS A 58 -8.77 -4.72 -5.11
C HIS A 58 -8.34 -4.17 -6.47
N ALA A 59 -7.39 -4.85 -7.12
CA ALA A 59 -7.04 -4.53 -8.49
C ALA A 59 -8.19 -4.88 -9.45
N ASP A 60 -8.39 -4.05 -10.48
CA ASP A 60 -9.47 -4.24 -11.46
C ASP A 60 -9.23 -5.47 -12.36
N ALA A 61 -7.98 -5.86 -12.62
CA ALA A 61 -7.67 -7.03 -13.47
C ALA A 61 -7.40 -8.29 -12.62
N THR A 62 -8.32 -9.25 -12.71
CA THR A 62 -8.44 -10.42 -11.82
C THR A 62 -7.52 -11.60 -12.19
N ASN A 63 -6.45 -11.39 -12.97
CA ASN A 63 -5.66 -12.50 -13.49
C ASN A 63 -4.38 -12.76 -12.67
N VAL A 64 -4.56 -13.19 -11.41
CA VAL A 64 -3.47 -13.55 -10.48
C VAL A 64 -2.96 -14.98 -10.73
N ASP A 65 -3.24 -15.57 -11.90
CA ASP A 65 -2.99 -17.00 -12.16
C ASP A 65 -1.56 -17.34 -12.60
N GLN A 66 -0.68 -16.35 -12.75
CA GLN A 66 0.72 -16.58 -13.06
C GLN A 66 1.54 -15.62 -12.20
N GLY A 67 2.53 -16.13 -11.47
CA GLY A 67 3.36 -15.35 -10.53
C GLY A 67 4.27 -14.30 -11.19
N GLU A 68 3.78 -13.61 -12.21
CA GLU A 68 4.34 -12.42 -12.84
C GLU A 68 3.67 -11.18 -12.26
N ILE A 69 4.47 -10.15 -11.98
CA ILE A 69 3.96 -8.86 -11.51
C ILE A 69 3.18 -8.19 -12.65
N ASP A 70 1.88 -8.00 -12.46
CA ASP A 70 1.08 -7.15 -13.35
C ASP A 70 1.11 -5.70 -12.87
N HIS A 71 1.87 -4.86 -13.58
CA HIS A 71 1.99 -3.44 -13.27
C HIS A 71 0.65 -2.68 -13.28
N GLU A 72 -0.31 -3.09 -14.11
CA GLU A 72 -1.61 -2.41 -14.24
C GLU A 72 -2.45 -2.58 -12.97
N ASN A 73 -2.33 -3.73 -12.28
CA ASN A 73 -3.00 -3.98 -11.00
C ASN A 73 -2.56 -2.99 -9.92
N TYR A 74 -1.27 -2.70 -9.85
CA TYR A 74 -0.74 -1.74 -8.88
C TYR A 74 -1.14 -0.31 -9.19
N ILE A 75 -1.20 0.05 -10.47
CA ILE A 75 -1.69 1.37 -10.91
C ILE A 75 -3.17 1.51 -10.54
N SER A 76 -3.98 0.48 -10.77
CA SER A 76 -5.40 0.43 -10.37
C SER A 76 -5.57 0.67 -8.87
N VAL A 77 -4.87 -0.10 -8.03
CA VAL A 77 -4.93 0.04 -6.56
C VAL A 77 -4.47 1.44 -6.12
N ALA A 78 -3.37 1.95 -6.67
CA ALA A 78 -2.87 3.28 -6.34
C ALA A 78 -3.88 4.37 -6.71
N LYS A 79 -4.52 4.27 -7.88
CA LYS A 79 -5.55 5.20 -8.35
C LYS A 79 -6.76 5.18 -7.42
N GLN A 80 -7.29 4.01 -7.07
CA GLN A 80 -8.42 3.87 -6.16
C GLN A 80 -8.11 4.45 -4.76
N LEU A 81 -6.89 4.24 -4.24
CA LEU A 81 -6.44 4.83 -2.97
C LEU A 81 -6.38 6.35 -3.04
N THR A 82 -5.81 6.90 -4.12
CA THR A 82 -5.73 8.34 -4.36
C THR A 82 -7.12 8.96 -4.48
N GLU A 83 -8.04 8.34 -5.24
CA GLU A 83 -9.40 8.83 -5.42
C GLU A 83 -10.22 8.80 -4.13
N ARG A 84 -10.10 7.73 -3.33
CA ARG A 84 -10.86 7.58 -2.09
C ARG A 84 -10.44 8.54 -0.99
N PHE A 85 -9.15 8.82 -0.86
CA PHE A 85 -8.60 9.54 0.30
C PHE A 85 -7.91 10.86 -0.08
N ASN A 86 -7.87 11.22 -1.37
CA ASN A 86 -7.28 12.45 -1.89
C ASN A 86 -5.81 12.64 -1.49
N PHE A 87 -5.02 11.56 -1.53
CA PHE A 87 -3.58 11.63 -1.29
C PHE A 87 -2.89 12.46 -2.39
N LYS A 88 -1.85 13.20 -2.01
CA LYS A 88 -0.95 13.85 -2.98
C LYS A 88 -0.12 12.80 -3.72
N LYS A 89 0.32 11.77 -3.00
CA LYS A 89 1.12 10.66 -3.56
C LYS A 89 0.76 9.33 -2.91
N VAL A 90 0.82 8.26 -3.71
CA VAL A 90 0.75 6.88 -3.23
C VAL A 90 1.96 6.12 -3.75
N ALA A 91 2.65 5.43 -2.85
CA ALA A 91 3.74 4.52 -3.15
C ALA A 91 3.30 3.08 -2.86
N ILE A 92 3.25 2.25 -3.89
CA ILE A 92 2.94 0.82 -3.73
C ILE A 92 4.23 0.00 -3.81
N THR A 93 4.47 -0.80 -2.78
CA THR A 93 5.61 -1.71 -2.69
C THR A 93 5.28 -3.05 -3.34
N LEU A 94 6.19 -3.49 -4.20
CA LEU A 94 6.13 -4.75 -4.93
C LEU A 94 7.04 -5.77 -4.25
N ARG A 95 6.49 -6.96 -3.95
CA ARG A 95 7.26 -8.05 -3.36
C ARG A 95 7.14 -9.33 -4.20
N GLU A 96 8.19 -9.62 -4.95
CA GLU A 96 8.33 -10.92 -5.61
C GLU A 96 8.77 -11.99 -4.60
N SER A 97 8.01 -13.08 -4.53
CA SER A 97 8.43 -14.29 -3.81
C SER A 97 9.02 -15.28 -4.81
N ILE A 98 10.35 -15.32 -4.92
CA ILE A 98 11.04 -16.24 -5.83
C ILE A 98 10.87 -17.68 -5.32
N THR A 99 10.00 -18.47 -5.97
CA THR A 99 9.75 -19.87 -5.58
C THR A 99 10.68 -20.83 -6.35
N LYS A 100 11.30 -21.75 -5.58
CA LYS A 100 12.20 -22.91 -5.88
C LYS A 100 12.77 -23.20 -7.30
N LYS A 101 12.09 -22.96 -8.43
CA LYS A 101 12.65 -23.25 -9.77
C LYS A 101 13.84 -22.36 -10.15
N ARG A 102 14.00 -21.21 -9.49
CA ARG A 102 15.15 -20.29 -9.64
C ARG A 102 16.18 -20.39 -8.51
N GLN A 103 16.02 -21.32 -7.56
CA GLN A 103 16.90 -21.38 -6.37
C GLN A 103 18.29 -21.97 -6.63
N HIS A 104 18.57 -22.56 -7.79
CA HIS A 104 19.86 -23.22 -8.01
C HIS A 104 21.06 -22.27 -8.19
N LEU A 105 20.85 -20.94 -8.18
CA LEU A 105 21.92 -19.97 -8.36
C LEU A 105 22.03 -18.87 -7.30
N VAL A 106 21.15 -18.81 -6.30
CA VAL A 106 21.26 -17.76 -5.28
C VAL A 106 20.86 -18.25 -3.89
N ASN A 107 21.86 -18.66 -3.11
CA ASN A 107 21.76 -18.76 -1.66
C ASN A 107 21.70 -17.34 -1.09
N HIS A 108 20.50 -16.79 -0.95
CA HIS A 108 20.08 -15.72 -0.02
C HIS A 108 18.69 -15.27 -0.51
N ALA A 109 17.70 -15.21 0.38
CA ALA A 109 16.35 -14.76 0.04
C ALA A 109 16.37 -13.29 -0.43
N LEU A 110 16.49 -13.09 -1.75
CA LEU A 110 16.44 -11.78 -2.38
C LEU A 110 14.97 -11.37 -2.58
N CYS A 111 14.46 -10.51 -1.69
CA CYS A 111 13.29 -9.67 -2.00
C CYS A 111 13.77 -8.50 -2.86
N ARG A 112 13.27 -8.36 -4.10
CA ARG A 112 13.38 -7.10 -4.84
C ARG A 112 12.21 -6.19 -4.44
N TRP A 113 12.53 -4.94 -4.14
CA TRP A 113 11.55 -3.90 -3.81
C TRP A 113 11.47 -2.93 -4.99
N TYR A 114 10.30 -2.83 -5.60
CA TYR A 114 9.98 -1.76 -6.55
C TYR A 114 8.88 -0.88 -5.94
N CYS A 115 9.03 0.43 -6.06
CA CYS A 115 8.02 1.40 -5.66
C CYS A 115 7.43 2.06 -6.90
N ILE A 116 6.12 1.93 -7.10
CA ILE A 116 5.39 2.70 -8.10
C ILE A 116 4.86 3.95 -7.41
N PHE A 117 5.23 5.12 -7.90
CA PHE A 117 4.71 6.41 -7.42
C PHE A 117 3.57 6.87 -8.31
N HIS A 118 2.38 7.00 -7.74
CA HIS A 118 1.26 7.69 -8.38
C HIS A 118 1.10 9.09 -7.76
N THR A 119 0.94 10.10 -8.60
CA THR A 119 0.76 11.50 -8.18
C THR A 119 -0.52 12.06 -8.82
N THR A 120 -1.36 12.71 -8.02
CA THR A 120 -2.42 13.58 -8.52
C THR A 120 -1.79 14.79 -9.22
N LEU A 121 -2.13 15.00 -10.49
CA LEU A 121 -1.82 16.22 -11.24
C LEU A 121 -2.78 17.34 -10.82
#